data_AF-A0A1Y1JRJ8-F1
#
_entry.id   AF-A0A1Y1JRJ8-F1
#
_cell.length_a   1.000
_cell.length_b   1.000
_cell.length_c   1.000
_cell.angle_alpha   90.00
_cell.angle_beta   90.00
_cell.angle_gamma   90.00
#
_symmetry.space_group_name_H-M   'P 1'
#
loop_
_entity.id
_entity.type
_entity.pdbx_description
1 polymer ?
#
loop_
_entity_poly.entity_id
_entity_poly.type
_entity_poly.pdbx_seq_one_letter_code
_entity_poly.pdbx_strand_id
1 'polypeptide(L)'
;PQFTSQHLKGYLDLRRIAHKLTPPYWPQANGCVERLNRSFQQAIEAAVIEKGNWKTAVEPFLFAYRNTQHPGTGKSPSEIIFNRQVNDGLPRFLPEESNPRNEIKDFDRRYKTKYREYVNR
;
A
#
# COMPACT_ATOMS: atom_id res chain seq x y z
N PRO A 1 -2.65 -2.21 25.57
CA PRO A 1 -2.55 -2.23 24.09
C PRO A 1 -1.53 -1.21 23.59
N GLN A 2 -0.69 -1.55 22.60
CA GLN A 2 0.42 -0.67 22.17
C GLN A 2 -0.08 0.62 21.49
N PHE A 3 -1.08 0.52 20.61
CA PHE A 3 -1.65 1.67 19.88
C PHE A 3 -2.56 2.57 20.72
N THR A 4 -2.91 2.22 21.95
CA THR A 4 -3.70 3.10 22.86
C THR A 4 -2.92 3.49 24.10
N SER A 5 -1.60 3.27 24.09
CA SER A 5 -0.74 3.59 25.23
C SER A 5 -0.62 5.10 25.45
N GLN A 6 -0.51 5.50 26.72
CA GLN A 6 -0.30 6.91 27.09
C GLN A 6 1.01 7.46 26.49
N HIS A 7 2.05 6.62 26.43
CA HIS A 7 3.33 6.96 25.83
C HIS A 7 3.19 7.36 24.36
N LEU A 8 2.51 6.52 23.55
CA LEU A 8 2.29 6.82 22.14
C LEU A 8 1.41 8.07 21.97
N LYS A 9 0.38 8.24 22.81
CA LYS A 9 -0.48 9.43 22.78
C LYS A 9 0.35 10.70 23.00
N GLY A 10 1.19 10.74 24.04
CA GLY A 10 2.06 11.89 24.32
C GLY A 10 3.04 12.19 23.18
N TYR A 11 3.62 11.16 22.56
CA TYR A 11 4.49 11.32 21.40
C TYR A 11 3.77 11.94 20.18
N LEU A 12 2.56 11.46 19.87
CA LEU A 12 1.77 11.97 18.74
C LEU A 12 1.27 13.39 18.99
N ASP A 13 0.84 13.70 20.22
CA ASP A 13 0.41 15.04 20.63
C ASP A 13 1.56 16.05 20.48
N LEU A 14 2.78 15.69 20.92
CA LEU A 14 3.99 16.51 20.75
C LEU A 14 4.30 16.79 19.26
N ARG A 15 4.09 15.80 18.39
CA ARG A 15 4.34 15.91 16.95
C ARG A 15 3.16 16.50 16.17
N ARG A 16 2.07 16.88 16.85
CA ARG A 16 0.82 17.37 16.23
C ARG A 16 0.24 16.40 15.20
N ILE A 17 0.39 15.10 15.46
CA ILE A 17 -0.15 14.04 14.59
C ILE A 17 -1.52 13.63 15.12
N ALA A 18 -2.56 13.82 14.30
CA ALA A 18 -3.91 13.40 14.64
C ALA A 18 -4.02 11.86 14.58
N HIS A 19 -4.15 11.23 15.75
CA HIS A 19 -4.33 9.80 15.84
C HIS A 19 -5.80 9.41 15.57
N LYS A 20 -6.04 8.64 14.51
CA LYS A 20 -7.36 8.11 14.17
C LYS A 20 -7.43 6.62 14.51
N LEU A 21 -8.38 6.25 15.37
CA LEU A 21 -8.66 4.87 15.72
C LEU A 21 -9.91 4.38 15.01
N THR A 22 -9.88 3.11 14.63
CA THR A 22 -11.02 2.40 14.07
C THR A 22 -11.89 1.88 15.22
N PRO A 23 -13.24 1.95 15.14
CA PRO A 23 -14.10 1.40 16.18
C PRO A 23 -13.86 -0.10 16.34
N PRO A 24 -14.09 -0.64 17.56
CA PRO A 24 -14.00 -2.07 17.80
C PRO A 24 -14.99 -2.81 16.90
N TYR A 25 -14.62 -4.01 16.45
CA TYR A 25 -15.42 -4.87 15.56
C TYR A 25 -15.69 -4.30 14.15
N TRP A 26 -14.88 -3.33 13.69
CA TRP A 26 -14.94 -2.81 12.31
C TRP A 26 -13.62 -3.01 11.53
N PRO A 27 -13.20 -4.27 11.30
CA PRO A 27 -11.93 -4.58 10.63
C PRO A 27 -11.86 -4.06 9.19
N GLN A 28 -13.00 -3.89 8.53
CA GLN A 28 -13.08 -3.47 7.12
C GLN A 28 -12.42 -2.11 6.87
N ALA A 29 -12.44 -1.20 7.86
CA ALA A 29 -11.73 0.08 7.74
C ALA A 29 -10.20 -0.06 7.70
N ASN A 30 -9.65 -1.16 8.22
CA ASN A 30 -8.23 -1.49 8.15
C ASN A 30 -7.89 -2.39 6.94
N GLY A 31 -8.84 -2.64 6.03
CA GLY A 31 -8.68 -3.61 4.94
C GLY A 31 -7.49 -3.35 4.00
N CYS A 32 -7.02 -2.11 3.87
CA CYS A 32 -5.80 -1.81 3.12
C CYS A 32 -4.54 -2.39 3.80
N VAL A 33 -4.45 -2.26 5.13
CA VAL A 33 -3.35 -2.84 5.91
C VAL A 33 -3.43 -4.36 5.88
N GLU A 34 -4.63 -4.93 6.00
CA GLU A 34 -4.81 -6.38 5.93
C GLU A 34 -4.40 -6.97 4.57
N ARG A 35 -4.73 -6.29 3.46
CA ARG A 35 -4.28 -6.69 2.12
C ARG A 35 -2.76 -6.62 1.98
N LEU A 36 -2.13 -5.55 2.47
CA LEU A 36 -0.68 -5.43 2.49
C LEU A 36 -0.04 -6.57 3.30
N ASN A 37 -0.54 -6.84 4.50
CA ASN A 37 -0.03 -7.88 5.38
C ASN A 37 -0.13 -9.26 4.72
N ARG A 38 -1.22 -9.53 3.98
CA ARG A 38 -1.37 -10.77 3.22
C ARG A 38 -0.27 -10.93 2.15
N SER A 39 -0.05 -9.91 1.32
CA SER A 39 1.02 -9.94 0.30
C SER A 39 2.40 -10.03 0.93
N PHE A 40 2.62 -9.34 2.05
CA PHE A 40 3.87 -9.38 2.78
C PHE A 40 4.15 -10.77 3.37
N GLN A 41 3.14 -11.40 3.97
CA GLN A 41 3.24 -12.74 4.50
C GLN A 41 3.57 -13.75 3.41
N GLN A 42 2.94 -13.66 2.23
CA GLN A 42 3.26 -14.52 1.09
C GLN A 42 4.73 -14.39 0.64
N ALA A 43 5.27 -13.17 0.64
CA ALA A 43 6.67 -12.95 0.29
C ALA A 43 7.64 -13.54 1.33
N ILE A 44 7.29 -13.45 2.62
CA ILE A 44 8.04 -14.09 3.70
C ILE A 44 7.98 -15.62 3.56
N GLU A 45 6.79 -16.18 3.32
CA GLU A 45 6.60 -17.62 3.13
C GLU A 45 7.43 -18.15 1.97
N ALA A 46 7.44 -17.45 0.84
CA ALA A 46 8.30 -17.78 -0.30
C ALA A 46 9.79 -17.78 0.08
N ALA A 47 10.27 -16.75 0.77
CA ALA A 47 11.67 -16.67 1.20
C ALA A 47 12.06 -17.80 2.19
N VAL A 48 11.13 -18.20 3.07
CA VAL A 48 11.35 -19.33 3.99
C VAL A 48 11.42 -20.65 3.24
N ILE A 49 10.56 -20.87 2.23
CA ILE A 49 10.59 -22.07 1.37
C ILE A 49 11.92 -22.19 0.62
N GLU A 50 12.46 -21.06 0.16
CA GLU A 50 13.77 -20.98 -0.49
C GLU A 50 14.96 -21.15 0.48
N LYS A 51 14.70 -21.47 1.77
CA LYS A 51 15.69 -21.56 2.85
C LYS A 51 16.48 -20.26 3.08
N GLY A 52 15.92 -19.13 2.65
CA GLY A 52 16.48 -17.80 2.86
C GLY A 52 16.17 -17.25 4.26
N ASN A 53 16.85 -16.17 4.63
CA ASN A 53 16.50 -15.40 5.82
C ASN A 53 15.31 -14.49 5.50
N TRP A 54 14.17 -14.70 6.16
CA TRP A 54 12.99 -13.86 5.93
C TRP A 54 13.25 -12.37 6.17
N LYS A 55 14.18 -12.01 7.07
CA LYS A 55 14.53 -10.61 7.34
C LYS A 55 15.16 -9.93 6.12
N THR A 56 15.96 -10.67 5.35
CA THR A 56 16.59 -10.13 4.13
C THR A 56 15.59 -10.05 2.97
N ALA A 57 14.46 -10.74 3.05
CA ALA A 57 13.40 -10.69 2.05
C ALA A 57 12.48 -9.46 2.18
N VAL A 58 12.52 -8.76 3.33
CA VAL A 58 11.68 -7.58 3.58
C VAL A 58 12.01 -6.43 2.63
N GLU A 59 13.29 -6.11 2.47
CA GLU A 59 13.73 -5.03 1.58
C GLU A 59 13.36 -5.25 0.10
N PRO A 60 13.65 -6.41 -0.53
CA PRO A 60 13.25 -6.64 -1.92
C PRO A 60 11.73 -6.68 -2.09
N PHE A 61 10.98 -7.22 -1.13
CA PHE A 61 9.52 -7.14 -1.15
C PHE A 61 9.04 -5.68 -1.14
N LEU A 62 9.54 -4.87 -0.23
CA LEU A 62 9.13 -3.47 -0.10
C LEU A 62 9.51 -2.66 -1.34
N PHE A 63 10.67 -2.93 -1.93
CA PHE A 63 11.09 -2.33 -3.19
C PHE A 63 10.12 -2.67 -4.32
N ALA A 64 9.81 -3.96 -4.50
CA ALA A 64 8.88 -4.42 -5.52
C ALA A 64 7.48 -3.84 -5.31
N TYR A 65 6.96 -3.88 -4.08
CA TYR A 65 5.64 -3.37 -3.74
C TYR A 65 5.50 -1.87 -4.00
N ARG A 66 6.54 -1.07 -3.68
CA ARG A 66 6.54 0.38 -3.86
C ARG A 66 6.64 0.80 -5.33
N ASN A 67 7.26 -0.01 -6.18
CA ASN A 67 7.48 0.31 -7.59
C ASN A 67 6.49 -0.38 -8.55
N THR A 68 5.75 -1.39 -8.09
CA THR A 68 4.70 -2.03 -8.90
C THR A 68 3.47 -1.12 -9.00
N GLN A 69 2.93 -0.96 -10.20
CA GLN A 69 1.69 -0.21 -10.42
C GLN A 69 0.52 -0.89 -9.72
N HIS A 70 -0.26 -0.13 -8.95
CA HIS A 70 -1.42 -0.65 -8.26
C HIS A 70 -2.69 -0.53 -9.15
N PRO A 71 -3.50 -1.59 -9.30
CA PRO A 71 -4.61 -1.63 -10.25
C PRO A 71 -5.71 -0.59 -9.96
N GLY A 72 -5.86 -0.21 -8.68
CA GLY A 72 -6.81 0.82 -8.28
C GLY A 72 -6.37 2.25 -8.61
N THR A 73 -5.07 2.50 -8.75
CA THR A 73 -4.55 3.86 -8.95
C THR A 73 -3.91 4.06 -10.32
N GLY A 74 -3.60 2.97 -11.04
CA GLY A 74 -2.85 2.99 -12.30
C GLY A 74 -1.40 3.45 -12.17
N LYS A 75 -0.94 3.71 -10.94
CA LYS A 75 0.39 4.25 -10.59
C LYS A 75 0.94 3.50 -9.39
N SER A 76 2.27 3.45 -9.30
CA SER A 76 2.94 2.81 -8.17
C SER A 76 2.89 3.68 -6.91
N PRO A 77 2.99 3.09 -5.70
CA PRO A 77 3.04 3.87 -4.47
C PRO A 77 4.18 4.91 -4.44
N SER A 78 5.36 4.58 -4.96
CA SER A 78 6.50 5.50 -5.02
C SER A 78 6.22 6.68 -5.96
N GLU A 79 5.56 6.44 -7.09
CA GLU A 79 5.13 7.49 -8.01
C GLU A 79 4.14 8.46 -7.39
N ILE A 80 3.18 7.96 -6.61
CA ILE A 80 2.17 8.81 -5.96
C ILE A 80 2.83 9.74 -4.94
N ILE A 81 3.83 9.24 -4.19
CA ILE A 81 4.52 10.01 -3.15
C ILE A 81 5.50 11.02 -3.75
N PHE A 82 6.32 10.60 -4.70
CA PHE A 82 7.41 11.41 -5.26
C PHE A 82 7.03 12.16 -6.53
N ASN A 83 5.82 11.92 -7.07
CA ASN A 83 5.35 12.45 -8.34
C ASN A 83 6.33 12.21 -9.51
N ARG A 84 7.11 11.13 -9.44
CA ARG A 84 8.05 10.65 -10.45
C ARG A 84 8.16 9.15 -10.34
N GLN A 85 8.36 8.44 -11.45
CA GLN A 85 8.68 7.01 -11.35
C GLN A 85 10.15 6.83 -10.97
N VAL A 86 10.40 6.03 -9.93
CA VAL A 86 11.73 5.65 -9.47
C VAL A 86 12.42 4.79 -10.54
N ASN A 87 13.73 4.93 -10.69
CA ASN A 87 14.49 4.04 -11.55
C ASN A 87 14.66 2.70 -10.83
N ASP A 88 13.95 1.68 -11.30
CA ASP A 88 13.98 0.31 -10.79
C ASP A 88 14.83 -0.63 -11.66
N GLY A 89 15.52 -0.08 -12.66
CA GLY A 89 16.34 -0.84 -13.61
C GLY A 89 15.54 -1.56 -14.69
N LEU A 90 14.21 -1.45 -14.69
CA LEU A 90 13.35 -2.02 -15.72
C LEU A 90 13.14 -1.03 -16.89
N PRO A 91 13.02 -1.52 -18.13
CA PRO A 91 12.75 -0.65 -19.27
C PRO A 91 11.38 0.01 -19.15
N ARG A 92 11.34 1.32 -19.42
CA ARG A 92 10.13 2.11 -19.32
C ARG A 92 9.38 2.13 -20.65
N PHE A 93 8.12 1.72 -20.61
CA PHE A 93 7.15 2.06 -21.64
C PHE A 93 6.48 3.36 -21.20
N LEU A 94 6.88 4.49 -21.79
CA LEU A 94 6.27 5.80 -21.49
C LEU A 94 4.91 5.90 -22.20
N PRO A 95 3.78 6.02 -21.49
CA PRO A 95 2.55 6.54 -22.08
C PRO A 95 2.66 8.08 -22.21
N GLU A 96 2.00 8.67 -23.22
CA GLU A 96 1.97 10.11 -23.43
C GLU A 96 1.49 10.90 -22.20
N GLU A 97 1.98 12.14 -22.09
CA GLU A 97 1.72 13.04 -20.97
C GLU A 97 0.23 13.32 -20.78
N SER A 98 -0.35 12.76 -19.72
CA SER A 98 -1.69 13.08 -19.26
C SER A 98 -1.67 13.53 -17.79
N ASN A 99 -2.61 14.41 -17.43
CA ASN A 99 -2.61 15.13 -16.16
C ASN A 99 -2.80 14.18 -14.95
N PRO A 100 -1.75 13.98 -14.13
CA PRO A 100 -1.64 12.78 -13.30
C PRO A 100 -2.61 12.70 -12.12
N ARG A 101 -3.15 13.82 -11.64
CA ARG A 101 -4.01 13.87 -10.44
C ARG A 101 -5.48 13.52 -10.72
N ASN A 102 -5.99 13.88 -11.90
CA ASN A 102 -7.39 13.59 -12.26
C ASN A 102 -7.55 12.09 -12.57
N GLU A 103 -6.54 11.49 -13.21
CA GLU A 103 -6.49 10.07 -13.51
C GLU A 103 -6.59 9.17 -12.27
N ILE A 104 -5.82 9.44 -11.21
CA ILE A 104 -5.78 8.53 -10.04
C ILE A 104 -7.17 8.40 -9.42
N LYS A 105 -7.91 9.51 -9.29
CA LYS A 105 -9.27 9.50 -8.74
C LYS A 105 -10.24 8.76 -9.64
N ASP A 106 -10.11 8.90 -10.95
CA ASP A 106 -10.96 8.22 -11.92
C ASP A 106 -10.67 6.71 -11.98
N PHE A 107 -9.40 6.31 -11.91
CA PHE A 107 -8.97 4.92 -11.77
C PHE A 107 -9.52 4.30 -10.48
N ASP A 108 -9.38 4.99 -9.35
CA ASP A 108 -9.86 4.50 -8.06
C ASP A 108 -11.38 4.34 -8.05
N ARG A 109 -12.11 5.31 -8.64
CA ARG A 109 -13.56 5.23 -8.81
C ARG A 109 -13.94 4.00 -9.64
N ARG A 110 -13.32 3.81 -10.82
CA ARG A 110 -13.60 2.67 -11.71
C ARG A 110 -13.28 1.33 -11.03
N TYR A 111 -12.15 1.25 -10.34
CA TYR A 111 -11.73 0.06 -9.62
C TYR A 111 -12.74 -0.31 -8.52
N LYS A 112 -13.16 0.67 -7.72
CA LYS A 112 -14.17 0.48 -6.66
C LYS A 112 -15.53 0.07 -7.23
N THR A 113 -15.97 0.65 -8.36
CA THR A 113 -17.21 0.25 -9.02
C THR A 113 -17.16 -1.21 -9.48
N LYS A 114 -16.11 -1.61 -10.22
CA LYS A 114 -15.93 -3.00 -10.65
C LYS A 114 -15.87 -3.99 -9.49
N TYR A 115 -15.19 -3.61 -8.40
CA TYR A 115 -15.11 -4.45 -7.21
C TYR A 115 -16.49 -4.65 -6.55
N ARG A 116 -17.32 -3.60 -6.49
CA ARG A 116 -18.71 -3.71 -6.00
C ARG A 116 -19.54 -4.64 -6.87
N GLU A 117 -19.41 -4.54 -8.20
CA GLU A 117 -20.11 -5.43 -9.14
C GLU A 117 -19.71 -6.89 -8.97
N TYR A 118 -18.41 -7.17 -8.77
CA TYR A 118 -17.90 -8.52 -8.52
C TYR A 118 -18.46 -9.14 -7.23
N VAL A 119 -18.51 -8.38 -6.13
CA VAL A 119 -19.00 -8.87 -4.83
C VAL A 119 -20.50 -9.14 -4.84
N ASN A 120 -21.25 -8.43 -5.69
CA ASN A 120 -22.71 -8.56 -5.79
C ASN A 120 -23.18 -9.63 -6.80
N ARG A 121 -22.25 -10.36 -7.43
CA ARG A 121 -22.52 -11.44 -8.38
C ARG A 121 -22.39 -12.80 -7.70
#